data_AF-A0A644VM03-F1
#
_entry.id   AF-A0A644VM03-F1
#
_cell.length_a   1.000
_cell.length_b   1.000
_cell.length_c   1.000
_cell.angle_alpha   90.00
_cell.angle_beta   90.00
_cell.angle_gamma   90.00
#
_symmetry.space_group_name_H-M   'P 1'
#
loop_
_entity.id
_entity.type
_entity.pdbx_description
1 polymer ?
#
loop_
_entity_poly.entity_id
_entity_poly.type
_entity_poly.pdbx_seq_one_letter_code
_entity_poly.pdbx_strand_id
1 'polypeptide(L)' 'MSGHKVSHSNIKTKRKFYPNLQTKKFFIPEENIWVTLKVSAAGMRTINKKGIMACLENSIEKGIIKL' A
#
# COMPACT_ATOMS: atom_id res chain seq x y z
N MET A 1 5.79 8.51 8.49
CA MET A 1 5.62 8.95 9.89
C MET A 1 6.97 8.93 10.59
N SER A 2 7.37 10.01 11.25
CA SER A 2 8.59 10.10 12.06
C SER A 2 8.28 9.78 13.51
N GLY A 3 9.25 9.23 14.24
CA GLY A 3 9.12 9.06 15.68
C GLY A 3 10.45 8.69 16.32
N HIS A 4 10.39 8.18 17.55
CA HIS A 4 11.58 7.82 18.31
C HIS A 4 11.56 6.34 18.70
N LYS A 5 12.74 5.75 18.88
CA LYS A 5 12.95 4.55 19.69
C LYS A 5 13.33 5.05 21.09
N VAL A 6 12.51 4.72 22.08
CA VAL A 6 12.67 5.16 23.48
C VAL A 6 13.26 3.99 24.25
N SER A 7 14.39 4.21 24.94
CA SER A 7 14.97 3.20 25.83
C SER A 7 14.30 3.21 27.21
N HIS A 8 14.61 2.22 28.04
CA HIS A 8 14.13 2.16 29.44
C HIS A 8 14.54 3.41 30.25
N SER A 9 15.71 3.98 29.96
CA SER A 9 16.20 5.25 30.51
C SER A 9 15.68 6.49 29.77
N ASN A 10 14.64 6.36 28.95
CA ASN A 10 14.03 7.43 28.15
C ASN A 10 14.94 8.13 27.13
N ILE A 11 16.02 7.48 26.69
CA ILE A 11 16.85 8.00 25.59
C ILE A 11 16.07 7.85 24.28
N LYS A 12 15.89 8.96 23.55
CA LYS A 12 15.09 9.02 22.32
C LYS A 12 16.00 9.10 21.10
N THR A 13 16.03 8.04 20.30
CA THR A 13 16.73 8.04 19.00
C THR A 13 15.74 8.15 17.85
N LYS A 14 16.02 8.99 16.84
CA LYS A 14 15.10 9.20 15.70
C LYS A 14 14.94 7.91 14.89
N ARG A 15 13.71 7.57 14.52
CA ARG A 15 13.39 6.49 13.59
C ARG A 15 12.29 6.89 12.60
N LYS A 16 12.22 6.16 11.50
CA LYS A 16 11.17 6.30 10.49
C LYS A 16 10.30 5.05 10.50
N PHE A 17 8.98 5.23 10.43
CA PHE A 17 8.03 4.14 10.25
C PHE A 17 7.66 4.05 8.77
N TYR A 18 8.11 2.97 8.13
CA TYR A 18 7.77 2.67 6.75
C TYR A 18 6.54 1.75 6.70
N PRO A 19 5.62 1.97 5.75
CA PRO A 19 4.55 1.02 5.50
C PRO A 19 5.11 -0.31 4.97
N ASN A 20 4.45 -1.42 5.31
CA ASN A 20 4.78 -2.75 4.79
C ASN A 20 4.33 -2.88 3.32
N LEU A 21 5.11 -2.29 2.41
CA LEU A 21 4.87 -2.31 0.97
C LEU A 21 5.43 -3.60 0.36
N GLN A 22 4.64 -4.24 -0.49
CA GLN A 22 4.99 -5.46 -1.19
C GLN A 22 4.68 -5.31 -2.68
N THR A 23 5.59 -5.79 -3.54
CA THR A 23 5.37 -5.89 -4.99
C THR A 23 4.61 -7.19 -5.29
N LYS A 24 3.36 -7.08 -5.74
CA LYS A 24 2.55 -8.23 -6.15
C LYS A 24 1.91 -7.99 -7.51
N LYS A 25 1.66 -9.09 -8.23
CA LYS A 25 0.91 -9.09 -9.48
C LYS A 25 -0.56 -9.35 -9.19
N PHE A 26 -1.43 -8.55 -9.78
CA PHE A 26 -2.87 -8.70 -9.73
C PHE A 26 -3.38 -8.95 -11.14
N PHE A 27 -4.35 -9.84 -11.26
CA PHE A 27 -5.04 -10.09 -12.51
C PHE A 27 -6.31 -9.23 -12.56
N ILE A 28 -6.51 -8.52 -13.67
CA ILE A 28 -7.71 -7.73 -13.94
C ILE A 28 -8.58 -8.55 -14.89
N PRO A 29 -9.75 -9.05 -14.43
CA PRO A 29 -10.59 -9.90 -15.26
C PRO A 29 -11.18 -9.18 -16.46
N GLU A 30 -11.52 -7.89 -16.32
CA GLU A 30 -12.23 -7.11 -17.34
C GLU A 30 -11.34 -6.82 -18.57
N GLU A 31 -10.09 -6.49 -18.34
CA GLU A 31 -9.12 -6.20 -19.40
C GLU A 31 -8.26 -7.43 -19.76
N ASN A 32 -8.40 -8.53 -19.01
CA ASN A 32 -7.63 -9.76 -19.14
C ASN A 32 -6.10 -9.54 -19.10
N ILE A 33 -5.65 -8.59 -18.27
CA ILE A 33 -4.23 -8.23 -18.11
C ILE A 33 -3.71 -8.48 -16.70
N TRP A 34 -2.38 -8.58 -16.60
CA TRP A 34 -1.67 -8.65 -15.33
C TRP A 34 -1.00 -7.32 -15.00
N VAL A 35 -1.33 -6.75 -13.85
CA VAL A 35 -0.74 -5.48 -13.39
C VAL A 35 0.13 -5.74 -12.16
N THR A 36 1.35 -5.20 -12.18
CA THR A 36 2.26 -5.28 -11.03
C THR A 36 2.13 -4.02 -10.20
N LEU A 37 1.71 -4.16 -8.95
CA LEU A 37 1.48 -3.04 -8.04
C LEU A 37 2.36 -3.15 -6.78
N LYS A 38 2.84 -2.01 -6.28
CA LYS A 38 3.38 -1.88 -4.93
C LYS A 38 2.25 -1.56 -3.98
N VAL A 39 1.82 -2.54 -3.19
CA VAL A 39 0.65 -2.42 -2.32
C VAL A 39 1.04 -2.74 -0.89
N SER A 40 0.45 -2.02 0.07
CA SER A 40 0.60 -2.37 1.48
C SER A 40 -0.26 -3.58 1.85
N ALA A 41 0.08 -4.29 2.94
CA ALA A 41 -0.77 -5.36 3.45
C ALA A 41 -2.22 -4.92 3.73
N ALA A 42 -2.42 -3.67 4.17
CA ALA A 42 -3.75 -3.09 4.35
C ALA A 42 -4.46 -2.86 3.00
N GLY A 43 -3.74 -2.37 1.99
CA GLY A 43 -4.28 -2.19 0.64
C GLY A 43 -4.73 -3.52 0.01
N MET A 44 -3.97 -4.58 0.23
CA MET A 44 -4.32 -5.93 -0.25
C MET A 44 -5.64 -6.44 0.34
N ARG A 45 -5.89 -6.17 1.63
CA ARG A 45 -7.16 -6.50 2.29
C ARG A 45 -8.33 -5.72 1.70
N THR A 46 -8.12 -4.45 1.37
CA THR A 46 -9.14 -3.61 0.74
C THR A 46 -9.47 -4.10 -0.66
N ILE A 47 -8.46 -4.45 -1.46
CA ILE A 47 -8.62 -5.04 -2.80
C ILE A 47 -9.45 -6.32 -2.71
N ASN A 48 -9.13 -7.23 -1.78
CA ASN A 48 -9.90 -8.46 -1.61
C ASN A 48 -11.36 -8.22 -1.20
N LYS A 49 -11.65 -7.14 -0.45
CA LYS A 49 -13.00 -6.82 0.00
C LYS A 49 -13.84 -6.11 -1.07
N LYS A 50 -13.26 -5.16 -1.79
CA LYS A 50 -13.98 -4.28 -2.73
C LYS A 50 -13.85 -4.68 -4.20
N GLY A 51 -12.91 -5.57 -4.51
CA GLY A 51 -12.52 -5.88 -5.89
C GLY A 51 -11.38 -4.99 -6.39
N ILE A 52 -10.64 -5.48 -7.39
CA ILE A 52 -9.46 -4.79 -7.95
C ILE A 52 -9.84 -3.54 -8.77
N MET A 53 -10.92 -3.61 -9.55
CA MET A 53 -11.34 -2.55 -10.48
C MET A 53 -11.75 -1.28 -9.73
N ALA A 54 -12.70 -1.39 -8.80
CA ALA A 54 -13.12 -0.27 -7.96
C ALA A 54 -11.95 0.36 -7.19
N CYS A 55 -10.99 -0.46 -6.74
CA CYS A 55 -9.79 0.05 -6.06
C CYS A 55 -8.83 0.79 -7.01
N LEU A 56 -8.71 0.38 -8.26
CA LEU A 56 -7.93 1.06 -9.29
C LEU A 56 -8.52 2.42 -9.64
N GLU A 57 -9.82 2.50 -9.94
CA GLU A 57 -10.52 3.75 -10.25
C GLU A 57 -10.35 4.78 -9.12
N ASN A 58 -10.61 4.37 -7.88
CA ASN A 58 -10.41 5.21 -6.70
C ASN A 58 -8.95 5.68 -6.54
N SER A 59 -7.98 4.88 -7.00
CA SER A 59 -6.55 5.22 -6.90
C SER A 59 -6.10 6.17 -8.01
N ILE A 60 -6.70 6.05 -9.21
CA ILE A 60 -6.50 6.94 -10.36
C ILE A 60 -7.10 8.32 -10.05
N GLU A 61 -8.32 8.37 -9.54
CA GLU A 61 -8.99 9.62 -9.14
C GLU A 61 -8.17 10.38 -8.10
N LYS A 62 -7.58 9.66 -7.14
CA LYS A 62 -6.68 10.23 -6.12
C LYS A 62 -5.28 10.57 -6.64
N GLY A 63 -4.98 10.27 -7.91
CA GLY A 63 -3.69 10.52 -8.54
C GLY A 63 -2.53 9.70 -7.99
N ILE A 64 -2.82 8.60 -7.28
CA ILE A 64 -1.80 7.75 -6.62
C ILE A 64 -1.12 6.84 -7.65
N ILE A 65 -1.88 6.44 -8.67
CA ILE A 65 -1.41 5.61 -9.79
C ILE A 65 -1.76 6.36 -11.06
N LYS A 66 -0.77 6.51 -11.96
CA LYS A 66 -1.03 6.79 -13.36
C LYS A 66 -0.88 5.48 -14.12
N LEU A 67 -1.95 5.06 -14.78
CA LEU A 67 -1.88 4.07 -15.85
C LEU A 67 -1.45 4.77 -17.14
#